data_AF-A0AAW2XMW6-F1
#
_entry.id   AF-A0AAW2XMW6-F1
#
_cell.length_a   1.000
_cell.length_b   1.000
_cell.length_c   1.000
_cell.angle_alpha   90.00
_cell.angle_beta   90.00
_cell.angle_gamma   90.00
#
_symmetry.space_group_name_H-M   'P 1'
#
loop_
_entity.id
_entity.type
_entity.pdbx_description
1 polymer ?
#
loop_
_entity_poly.entity_id
_entity_poly.type
_entity_poly.pdbx_seq_one_letter_code
_entity_poly.pdbx_strand_id
1 'polypeptide(L)' 'METSALESMNVENSFSEVLTQIYNAVKKKALEADDDSANLPKGLTINIGSKDDVSAVKKGGCCSA' A
#
# COMPACT_ATOMS: atom_id res chain seq x y z
N MET A 1 -29.01 18.77 -0.11
CA MET A 1 -29.83 18.83 -1.33
C MET A 1 -31.20 18.29 -0.98
N GLU A 2 -32.25 19.06 -1.14
CA GLU A 2 -33.63 18.58 -0.90
C GLU A 2 -34.10 17.75 -2.09
N THR A 3 -34.84 16.66 -1.84
CA THR A 3 -35.33 15.74 -2.88
C THR A 3 -36.83 15.53 -2.76
N SER A 4 -37.55 15.52 -3.88
CA SER A 4 -38.97 15.16 -3.94
C SER A 4 -39.15 14.02 -4.93
N ALA A 5 -39.50 12.84 -4.42
CA ALA A 5 -39.73 11.66 -5.26
C ALA A 5 -40.99 11.83 -6.13
N LEU A 6 -42.03 12.45 -5.57
CA LEU A 6 -43.28 12.71 -6.30
C LEU A 6 -43.06 13.65 -7.49
N GLU A 7 -42.26 14.69 -7.30
CA GLU A 7 -41.98 15.70 -8.32
C GLU A 7 -40.73 15.38 -9.14
N SER A 8 -40.11 14.21 -8.92
CA SER A 8 -38.84 13.80 -9.54
C SER A 8 -37.72 14.87 -9.40
N MET A 9 -37.78 15.68 -8.34
CA MET A 9 -36.86 16.78 -8.12
C MET A 9 -35.62 16.28 -7.38
N ASN A 10 -34.45 16.53 -7.96
CA ASN A 10 -33.13 16.23 -7.40
C ASN A 10 -32.86 14.75 -7.08
N VAL A 11 -33.72 13.81 -7.48
CA VAL A 11 -33.52 12.38 -7.20
C VAL A 11 -32.22 11.89 -7.86
N GLU A 12 -32.10 12.02 -9.18
CA GLU A 12 -30.90 11.58 -9.91
C GLU A 12 -29.62 12.30 -9.44
N ASN A 13 -29.72 13.62 -9.23
CA ASN A 13 -28.58 14.42 -8.80
C ASN A 13 -28.09 14.00 -7.41
N SER A 14 -29.01 13.73 -6.47
CA SER A 14 -28.67 13.26 -5.12
C SER A 14 -27.99 11.88 -5.14
N PHE A 15 -28.45 10.96 -6.00
CA PHE A 15 -27.82 9.65 -6.17
C PHE A 15 -26.42 9.78 -6.77
N SER A 16 -26.28 10.55 -7.86
CA SER A 16 -25.00 10.79 -8.51
C SER A 16 -23.97 11.44 -7.58
N GLU A 17 -24.41 12.40 -6.76
CA GLU A 17 -23.53 13.07 -5.79
C GLU A 17 -23.03 12.11 -4.71
N VAL A 18 -23.91 11.31 -4.11
CA VAL A 18 -23.53 10.32 -3.09
C VAL A 18 -22.60 9.26 -3.67
N LEU A 19 -22.89 8.72 -4.86
CA LEU A 19 -22.01 7.75 -5.53
C LEU A 19 -20.62 8.35 -5.82
N THR A 20 -20.58 9.61 -6.24
CA THR A 20 -19.32 10.33 -6.48
C THR A 20 -18.52 10.49 -5.18
N GLN A 21 -19.17 10.84 -4.07
CA GLN A 21 -18.53 10.94 -2.77
C GLN A 21 -17.96 9.60 -2.30
N ILE A 22 -18.73 8.51 -2.46
CA ILE A 22 -18.26 7.14 -2.14
C ILE A 22 -17.04 6.78 -2.99
N TYR A 23 -17.09 7.01 -4.30
CA TYR A 23 -15.96 6.74 -5.19
C TYR A 23 -14.70 7.49 -4.77
N ASN A 24 -14.81 8.79 -4.48
CA ASN A 24 -13.68 9.60 -4.04
C ASN A 24 -13.11 9.13 -2.70
N ALA A 25 -13.96 8.76 -1.74
CA ALA A 25 -13.54 8.25 -0.45
C ALA A 25 -12.78 6.91 -0.58
N VAL A 26 -13.29 5.99 -1.40
CA VAL A 26 -12.63 4.70 -1.67
C VAL A 26 -11.33 4.88 -2.45
N LYS A 27 -11.33 5.72 -3.49
CA LYS A 27 -10.13 6.05 -4.27
C LYS A 27 -9.03 6.62 -3.37
N LYS A 28 -9.37 7.53 -2.46
CA LYS A 28 -8.41 8.10 -1.51
C LYS A 28 -7.82 7.01 -0.59
N LYS A 29 -8.66 6.14 -0.02
CA LYS A 29 -8.21 5.02 0.82
C LYS A 29 -7.27 4.06 0.09
N ALA A 30 -7.52 3.80 -1.19
CA ALA A 30 -6.64 2.96 -2.01
C ALA A 30 -5.26 3.59 -2.19
N LEU A 31 -5.19 4.92 -2.37
CA LEU A 31 -3.91 5.64 -2.48
C LEU A 31 -3.16 5.71 -1.14
N GLU A 32 -3.87 5.87 -0.02
CA GLU A 32 -3.27 5.88 1.32
C GLU A 32 -2.73 4.49 1.71
N ALA A 33 -3.38 3.39 1.30
CA ALA A 33 -2.90 2.04 1.53
C ALA A 33 -1.62 1.69 0.73
N ASP A 34 -1.42 2.31 -0.43
CA ASP A 34 -0.21 2.15 -1.24
C ASP A 34 0.99 2.89 -0.62
N ASP A 35 0.75 4.04 0.02
CA ASP A 35 1.82 4.82 0.69
C ASP A 35 2.37 4.12 1.95
N ASP A 36 1.52 3.37 2.68
CA ASP A 36 1.97 2.55 3.82
C ASP A 36 2.72 1.28 3.38
N SER A 37 2.53 0.87 2.12
CA SER A 37 3.27 -0.24 1.47
C SER A 37 4.68 0.17 1.07
N ALA A 38 5.01 1.47 1.09
CA ALA A 38 6.36 1.99 0.86
C ALA A 38 7.29 1.84 2.08
N ASN A 39 6.81 1.27 3.19
CA ASN A 39 7.66 0.78 4.27
C ASN A 39 8.37 -0.53 3.86
N LEU A 40 9.05 -0.52 2.72
CA LEU A 40 10.03 -1.56 2.42
C LEU A 40 11.10 -1.51 3.53
N PRO A 41 11.48 -2.64 4.14
CA PRO A 41 12.55 -2.66 5.13
C PRO A 41 13.80 -2.06 4.49
N LYS A 42 14.31 -0.97 5.08
CA LYS A 42 15.57 -0.36 4.64
C LYS A 42 16.64 -1.45 4.68
N GLY A 43 17.14 -1.84 3.52
CA GLY A 43 18.15 -2.88 3.39
C GLY A 43 19.35 -2.57 4.30
N LEU A 44 19.88 -3.60 4.96
CA LEU A 44 21.04 -3.46 5.82
C LEU A 44 22.31 -3.34 4.95
N THR A 45 23.01 -2.21 5.03
CA THR A 45 24.32 -2.06 4.38
C THR A 45 25.36 -2.93 5.10
N ILE A 46 25.81 -4.00 4.45
CA ILE A 46 26.91 -4.84 4.97
C ILE A 46 28.23 -4.15 4.62
N ASN A 47 28.88 -3.56 5.63
CA ASN A 47 30.24 -3.04 5.49
C ASN A 47 31.22 -4.23 5.46
N ILE A 48 31.76 -4.52 4.28
CA ILE A 48 32.85 -5.47 4.11
C ILE A 48 34.13 -4.71 4.46
N GLY A 49 34.48 -4.72 5.75
CA GLY A 49 35.79 -4.25 6.22
C GLY A 49 36.90 -4.95 5.46
N SER A 50 37.98 -4.21 5.19
CA SER A 50 39.14 -4.59 4.38
C SER A 50 39.47 -6.08 4.42
N LYS A 51 39.69 -6.63 3.22
CA LYS A 51 40.44 -7.86 2.92
C LYS A 51 41.45 -8.17 4.03
N ASP A 52 41.10 -9.00 5.01
CA ASP A 52 42.02 -9.77 5.87
C ASP A 52 41.19 -10.50 6.93
N ASP A 53 40.43 -11.53 6.51
CA ASP A 53 40.18 -12.74 7.30
C ASP A 53 39.33 -13.73 6.48
N VAL A 54 39.94 -14.35 5.48
CA VAL A 54 39.42 -15.58 4.84
C VAL A 54 39.74 -16.81 5.72
N SER A 55 40.31 -16.60 6.91
CA SER A 55 40.57 -17.64 7.89
C SER A 55 39.45 -17.72 8.92
N ALA A 56 38.82 -18.91 8.98
CA ALA A 56 38.01 -19.39 10.09
C ALA A 56 36.49 -19.11 10.10
N VAL A 57 35.77 -19.63 9.09
CA VAL A 57 34.62 -20.49 9.41
C VAL A 57 34.48 -21.63 8.40
N LYS A 58 35.24 -22.70 8.64
CA LYS A 58 34.83 -24.05 8.23
C LYS A 58 33.69 -24.48 9.17
N LYS A 59 32.45 -24.20 8.79
CA LYS A 59 31.24 -24.78 9.41
C LYS A 59 30.07 -24.38 8.52
N GLY A 60 29.27 -25.22 7.87
CA GLY A 60 29.11 -26.65 7.72
C GLY A 60 27.98 -26.77 6.68
N GLY A 61 28.00 -27.80 5.84
CA GLY A 61 27.18 -27.88 4.63
C GLY A 61 25.67 -27.65 4.86
N CYS A 62 25.05 -26.94 3.92
CA CYS A 62 23.60 -26.90 3.77
C CYS A 62 23.27 -27.16 2.31
N CYS A 63 23.10 -28.45 1.99
CA CYS A 63 22.38 -29.01 0.85
C CYS A 63 22.26 -30.51 1.13
N SER A 64 21.09 -30.97 1.57
CA SER A 64 20.67 -32.35 1.40
C SER A 64 19.59 -32.35 0.33
N ALA A 65 19.69 -33.32 -0.58
CA ALA A 65 18.81 -33.56 -1.71
C ALA A 65 17.34 -33.76 -1.30
#